data_AF-A3KAX6-F1
#
_entry.id   AF-A3KAX6-F1
#
_cell.length_a   1.000
_cell.length_b   1.000
_cell.length_c   1.000
_cell.angle_alpha   90.00
_cell.angle_beta   90.00
_cell.angle_gamma   90.00
#
_symmetry.space_group_name_H-M   'P 1'
#
loop_
_entity.id
_entity.type
_entity.pdbx_description
1 polymer ?
#
loop_
_entity_poly.entity_id
_entity_poly.type
_entity_poly.pdbx_seq_one_letter_code
_entity_poly.pdbx_strand_id
1 'polypeptide(L)' 'MASREEILEILKTVSAPSGEDIVAAGVVRALGVADSGVRFVLEVPPGQADKWQPVKTKAEEALAAAGVGNVHIAVTA' A
#
# COMPACT_ATOMS: atom_id res chain seq x y z
N MET A 1 10.05 -13.59 -6.73
CA MET A 1 10.23 -12.29 -6.05
C MET A 1 9.37 -11.30 -6.80
N ALA A 2 8.40 -10.65 -6.16
CA ALA A 2 7.62 -9.61 -6.82
C ALA A 2 8.48 -8.36 -6.96
N SER A 3 8.68 -7.92 -8.20
CA SER A 3 9.43 -6.72 -8.56
C SER A 3 8.70 -5.45 -8.13
N ARG A 4 9.44 -4.33 -8.04
CA ARG A 4 8.83 -3.03 -7.72
C ARG A 4 7.71 -2.66 -8.69
N GLU A 5 7.86 -2.93 -9.99
CA GLU A 5 6.78 -2.76 -10.95
C GLU A 5 5.54 -3.58 -10.60
N GLU A 6 5.68 -4.88 -10.30
CA GLU A 6 4.54 -5.73 -9.92
C GLU A 6 3.83 -5.22 -8.67
N ILE A 7 4.60 -4.80 -7.66
CA ILE A 7 4.03 -4.19 -6.45
C ILE A 7 3.24 -2.93 -6.80
N LEU A 8 3.79 -2.06 -7.64
CA LEU A 8 3.09 -0.84 -8.05
C LEU A 8 1.81 -1.14 -8.82
N GLU A 9 1.82 -2.12 -9.73
CA GLU A 9 0.62 -2.54 -10.45
C GLU A 9 -0.45 -3.09 -9.50
N ILE A 10 -0.06 -3.88 -8.49
CA ILE A 10 -0.99 -4.36 -7.45
C ILE A 10 -1.55 -3.19 -6.65
N LEU A 11 -0.70 -2.27 -6.20
CA LEU A 11 -1.13 -1.12 -5.42
C LEU A 11 -2.06 -0.20 -6.23
N LYS A 12 -1.89 -0.08 -7.55
CA LYS A 12 -2.82 0.65 -8.43
C LYS A 12 -4.22 0.04 -8.47
N THR A 13 -4.38 -1.26 -8.19
CA THR A 13 -5.71 -1.88 -8.08
C THR A 13 -6.44 -1.48 -6.79
N VAL A 14 -5.71 -0.92 -5.81
CA VAL A 14 -6.26 -0.48 -4.54
C VAL A 14 -6.71 0.97 -4.66
N SER A 15 -8.02 1.17 -4.66
CA SER A 15 -8.62 2.51 -4.66
C SER A 15 -8.49 3.19 -3.29
N ALA A 16 -8.03 4.44 -3.32
CA ALA A 16 -8.06 5.37 -2.21
C ALA A 16 -9.49 5.86 -1.92
N PRO A 17 -9.76 6.39 -0.72
CA PRO A 17 -11.05 6.99 -0.38
C PRO A 17 -11.39 8.23 -1.21
N SER A 18 -10.40 8.85 -1.86
CA SER A 18 -10.58 9.96 -2.79
C SER A 18 -11.13 9.54 -4.16
N GLY A 19 -11.10 8.25 -4.50
CA GLY A 19 -11.60 7.70 -5.76
C GLY A 19 -10.52 7.33 -6.79
N GLU A 20 -9.30 7.82 -6.61
CA GLU A 20 -8.12 7.43 -7.40
C GLU A 20 -7.38 6.26 -6.72
N ASP A 21 -6.37 5.68 -7.35
CA ASP A 21 -5.56 4.64 -6.71
C ASP A 21 -4.57 5.23 -5.68
N ILE A 22 -4.12 4.41 -4.72
CA ILE A 22 -3.23 4.87 -3.64
C ILE A 22 -1.86 5.36 -4.14
N VAL A 23 -1.41 4.93 -5.31
CA VAL A 23 -0.13 5.37 -5.90
C VAL A 23 -0.33 6.74 -6.56
N ALA A 24 -1.39 6.91 -7.35
CA ALA A 24 -1.76 8.17 -7.98
C ALA A 24 -2.13 9.25 -6.94
N ALA A 25 -2.80 8.85 -5.85
CA ALA A 25 -3.11 9.74 -4.73
C ALA A 25 -1.86 10.27 -4.00
N GLY A 26 -0.67 9.73 -4.29
CA GLY A 26 0.60 10.23 -3.75
C GLY A 26 0.82 9.93 -2.25
N VAL A 27 -0.03 9.11 -1.65
CA VAL A 27 0.03 8.77 -0.22
C VAL A 27 1.07 7.69 0.09
N VAL A 28 1.51 6.92 -0.92
CA VAL A 28 2.51 5.87 -0.75
C VAL A 28 3.90 6.49 -0.68
N ARG A 29 4.53 6.42 0.50
CA ARG A 29 5.84 6.96 0.82
C ARG A 29 6.80 5.85 1.23
N ALA A 30 8.10 6.08 1.00
CA ALA A 30 9.17 5.18 1.40
C ALA A 30 8.94 3.70 0.98
N LEU A 31 8.43 3.47 -0.24
CA LEU A 31 8.21 2.13 -0.78
C LEU A 31 9.56 1.40 -0.95
N GLY A 32 9.77 0.38 -0.12
CA GLY A 32 10.88 -0.54 -0.17
C GLY A 32 10.39 -1.94 -0.52
N VAL A 33 11.01 -2.53 -1.53
CA VAL A 33 10.81 -3.93 -1.93
C VAL A 33 12.11 -4.66 -1.70
N ALA A 34 12.08 -5.71 -0.88
CA ALA A 34 13.25 -6.51 -0.53
C ALA A 34 12.90 -8.00 -0.64
N ASP A 35 13.93 -8.85 -0.61
CA ASP A 35 13.76 -10.31 -0.60
C ASP A 35 12.94 -10.80 0.59
N SER A 36 13.01 -10.07 1.70
CA SER A 36 12.23 -10.38 2.90
C SER A 36 10.77 -9.96 2.83
N GLY A 37 10.36 -9.10 1.86
CA GLY A 37 9.00 -8.58 1.75
C GLY A 37 8.90 -7.13 1.26
N VAL A 38 7.70 -6.56 1.40
CA VAL A 38 7.38 -5.19 0.98
C VAL A 38 7.07 -4.32 2.19
N ARG A 39 7.62 -3.10 2.21
CA ARG A 39 7.31 -2.10 3.24
C ARG A 39 7.05 -0.73 2.62
N PHE A 40 6.06 -0.02 3.13
CA PHE A 40 5.81 1.38 2.77
C PHE A 40 4.99 2.08 3.85
N VAL A 41 4.95 3.41 3.74
CA VAL A 41 4.15 4.28 4.61
C VAL A 41 3.00 4.84 3.79
N LEU A 42 1.78 4.79 4.32
CA LEU A 42 0.64 5.54 3.85
C LEU A 42 0.56 6.84 4.65
N GLU A 43 1.06 7.91 4.04
CA GLU A 43 0.99 9.26 4.60
C GLU A 43 -0.36 9.86 4.21
N VAL A 44 -1.24 10.02 5.19
CA VAL A 44 -2.63 10.42 4.99
C VAL A 44 -2.92 11.69 5.79
N PRO A 45 -3.97 12.45 5.46
CA PRO A 45 -4.29 13.65 6.21
C PRO A 45 -4.65 13.34 7.68
N PRO A 46 -4.31 14.26 8.62
CA PRO A 46 -4.68 14.13 10.02
C PRO A 46 -6.20 13.99 10.16
N GLY A 47 -6.63 12.98 10.93
CA GLY A 47 -8.05 12.66 11.11
C GLY A 47 -8.67 11.77 10.02
N GLN A 48 -7.89 11.29 9.06
CA GLN A 48 -8.36 10.30 8.07
C GLN A 48 -7.80 8.90 8.26
N ALA A 49 -6.89 8.66 9.21
CA ALA A 49 -6.27 7.35 9.44
C ALA A 49 -7.27 6.18 9.44
N ASP A 50 -8.41 6.33 10.12
CA ASP A 50 -9.46 5.30 10.19
C ASP A 50 -10.08 4.96 8.83
N LYS A 51 -10.20 5.94 7.92
CA LYS A 51 -10.70 5.73 6.55
C LYS A 51 -9.69 4.98 5.68
N TRP A 52 -8.42 5.04 6.03
CA TRP A 52 -7.34 4.37 5.33
C TRP A 52 -7.03 2.99 5.88
N GLN A 53 -7.54 2.64 7.07
CA GLN A 53 -7.48 1.29 7.62
C GLN A 53 -8.02 0.21 6.65
N PRO A 54 -9.21 0.33 6.03
CA PRO A 54 -9.69 -0.65 5.06
C PRO A 54 -8.86 -0.68 3.76
N VAL A 55 -8.26 0.45 3.38
CA VAL A 55 -7.38 0.56 2.21
C VAL A 55 -6.08 -0.18 2.47
N LYS A 56 -5.50 -0.01 3.66
CA LYS A 56 -4.35 -0.76 4.14
C LYS A 56 -4.62 -2.26 4.10
N THR A 57 -5.74 -2.72 4.65
CA THR A 57 -6.10 -4.15 4.64
C THR A 57 -6.19 -4.69 3.21
N LYS A 58 -6.86 -3.98 2.30
CA LYS A 58 -6.93 -4.39 0.89
C LYS A 58 -5.56 -4.48 0.23
N ALA A 59 -4.67 -3.52 0.50
CA ALA A 59 -3.31 -3.57 -0.01
C ALA A 59 -2.53 -4.77 0.54
N GLU A 60 -2.67 -5.08 1.84
CA GLU A 60 -2.05 -6.27 2.45
C GLU A 60 -2.57 -7.56 1.80
N GLU A 61 -3.89 -7.68 1.60
CA GLU A 61 -4.51 -8.84 0.96
C GLU A 61 -4.07 -9.00 -0.50
N ALA A 62 -4.05 -7.92 -1.27
CA ALA A 62 -3.64 -7.94 -2.68
C ALA A 62 -2.16 -8.34 -2.83
N LEU A 63 -1.29 -7.82 -1.95
CA LEU A 63 0.12 -8.17 -1.91
C LEU A 63 0.34 -9.62 -1.44
N ALA A 64 -0.41 -10.07 -0.44
CA ALA A 64 -0.38 -11.46 0.01
C ALA A 64 -0.83 -12.43 -1.10
N ALA A 65 -1.87 -12.07 -1.87
CA ALA A 65 -2.34 -12.84 -3.02
C ALA A 65 -1.29 -12.92 -4.15
N ALA A 66 -0.44 -11.90 -4.28
CA ALA A 66 0.71 -11.90 -5.20
C ALA A 66 1.92 -12.70 -4.67
N GLY A 67 1.81 -13.34 -3.50
CA GLY A 67 2.88 -14.14 -2.90
C GLY A 67 3.90 -13.33 -2.09
N VAL A 68 3.58 -12.08 -1.73
CA VAL A 68 4.42 -11.28 -0.84
C VAL A 68 4.19 -11.75 0.61
N GLY A 69 5.11 -12.56 1.13
CA GLY A 69 4.96 -13.19 2.44
C GLY A 69 5.03 -12.24 3.65
N ASN A 70 5.76 -11.12 3.53
CA ASN A 70 5.79 -10.08 4.57
C ASN A 70 5.42 -8.73 3.97
N VAL A 71 4.32 -8.17 4.44
CA VAL A 71 3.84 -6.84 4.05
C VAL A 71 3.79 -5.98 5.30
N HIS A 72 4.52 -4.87 5.29
CA HIS A 72 4.53 -3.89 6.38
C HIS A 72 4.04 -2.54 5.89
N ILE A 73 2.81 -2.19 6.25
CA ILE A 73 2.23 -0.89 5.93
C ILE A 73 2.06 -0.09 7.22
N ALA A 74 2.75 1.03 7.31
CA ALA A 74 2.54 2.00 8.38
C ALA A 74 1.59 3.09 7.88
N VAL A 75 0.52 3.39 8.63
CA VAL A 75 -0.35 4.54 8.35
C VAL A 75 0.07 5.66 9.29
N THR A 76 0.39 6.82 8.74
CA THR A 76 0.78 8.02 9.50
C THR A 76 -0.13 9.17 9.11
N ALA A 77 -0.57 9.94 10.10
CA ALA A 77 -1.53 11.03 9.95
C ALA A 77 -0.97 12.34 10.51
#